data_AF-A0A9D9UZ29-F1
#
_entry.id   AF-A0A9D9UZ29-F1
#
_cell.length_a   1.000
_cell.length_b   1.000
_cell.length_c   1.000
_cell.angle_alpha   90.00
_cell.angle_beta   90.00
_cell.angle_gamma   90.00
#
_symmetry.space_group_name_H-M   'P 1'
#
loop_
_entity.id
_entity.type
_entity.pdbx_description
1 polymer ?
#
loop_
_entity_poly.entity_id
_entity_poly.type
_entity_poly.pdbx_seq_one_letter_code
_entity_poly.pdbx_strand_id
1 'polypeptide(L)'
;MVKKDIIQQLEKLLADFDKKYTETLEKVLSEAEKMKVACDQIRDSWSGSCFGYLAKLHYGDFEKPPYDEAFSVEWGGINGFSQRWQERTPDDVKQKIAQLVGGNFNVNKFEKSNEKLASEIEDFQTQIGLLITSIAGKDNTHPLANIEKVEPRKKLKSYIASYMSRSMMTRDSEAVAQGIIQPAVIYYDAVVYEAESIVGNAQKFLKAAKHFIKWYELQGTPVSDSVNRPILTDLSLLHQDIFSKCQRLFESGEYAEAVEKSFKVVRDRLRSLTSFETGSEAFGKGKLHIKGAAASNVDDDFNNGVKFLTMAIDMFRNEKSHTSDAEIDDPQKAYEYLSLSSLALHLLERAEIKGNQP
;
A
#
# COMPACT_ATOMS: atom_id res chain seq x y z
N MET A 1 10.00 1.67 32.98
CA MET A 1 10.37 3.11 33.07
C MET A 1 10.91 3.65 31.74
N VAL A 2 11.92 3.01 31.12
CA VAL A 2 12.57 3.47 29.88
C VAL A 2 11.62 3.68 28.68
N LYS A 3 10.65 2.78 28.47
CA LYS A 3 9.71 2.85 27.33
C LYS A 3 8.76 4.07 27.36
N LYS A 4 8.30 4.46 28.56
CA LYS A 4 7.39 5.60 28.75
C LYS A 4 8.11 6.93 28.49
N ASP A 5 9.37 7.02 28.88
CA ASP A 5 10.23 8.17 28.61
C ASP A 5 10.46 8.36 27.10
N ILE A 6 10.70 7.27 26.36
CA ILE A 6 10.87 7.32 24.90
C ILE A 6 9.60 7.79 24.18
N ILE A 7 8.41 7.35 24.61
CA ILE A 7 7.14 7.84 24.04
C ILE A 7 6.95 9.33 24.30
N GLN A 8 7.23 9.82 25.51
CA GLN A 8 7.17 11.25 25.82
C GLN A 8 8.17 12.06 24.98
N GLN A 9 9.36 11.51 24.73
CA GLN A 9 10.34 12.13 23.83
C GLN A 9 9.83 12.18 22.39
N LEU A 10 9.22 11.10 21.89
CA LEU A 10 8.61 11.06 20.55
C LEU A 10 7.48 12.09 20.40
N GLU A 11 6.57 12.17 21.36
CA GLU A 11 5.48 13.15 21.37
C GLU A 11 6.01 14.59 21.35
N LYS A 12 7.03 14.86 22.18
CA LYS A 12 7.69 16.16 22.22
C LYS A 12 8.34 16.50 20.88
N LEU A 13 9.08 15.58 20.28
CA LEU A 13 9.72 15.79 18.97
C LEU A 13 8.69 16.07 17.87
N LEU A 14 7.56 15.36 17.85
CA LEU A 14 6.49 15.61 16.90
C LEU A 14 5.85 16.98 17.12
N ALA A 15 5.61 17.39 18.36
CA ALA A 15 5.05 18.70 18.69
C ALA A 15 6.01 19.85 18.33
N ASP A 16 7.31 19.67 18.62
CA ASP A 16 8.36 20.63 18.28
C ASP A 16 8.50 20.74 16.74
N PHE A 17 8.38 19.63 16.02
CA PHE A 17 8.35 19.63 14.55
C PHE A 17 7.15 20.40 14.01
N ASP A 18 5.93 20.10 14.46
CA ASP A 18 4.71 20.79 14.03
C ASP A 18 4.87 22.31 14.28
N LYS A 19 5.28 22.70 15.48
CA LYS A 19 5.50 24.11 15.84
C LYS A 19 6.54 24.80 14.96
N LYS A 20 7.64 24.10 14.61
CA LYS A 20 8.75 24.67 13.84
C LYS A 20 8.43 24.77 12.35
N TYR A 21 7.72 23.78 11.80
CA TYR A 21 7.64 23.58 10.35
C TYR A 21 6.28 23.86 9.72
N THR A 22 5.17 23.94 10.46
CA THR A 22 3.84 24.16 9.87
C THR A 22 3.82 25.35 8.90
N GLU A 23 4.25 26.53 9.34
CA GLU A 23 4.25 27.73 8.48
C GLU A 23 5.21 27.59 7.28
N THR A 24 6.35 26.90 7.48
CA THR A 24 7.32 26.67 6.40
C THR A 24 6.77 25.72 5.34
N LEU A 25 6.10 24.64 5.76
CA LEU A 25 5.48 23.65 4.88
C LEU A 25 4.33 24.27 4.08
N GLU A 26 3.47 25.07 4.73
CA GLU A 26 2.39 25.80 4.07
C GLU A 26 2.92 26.79 3.04
N LYS A 27 3.97 27.53 3.39
CA LYS A 27 4.62 28.48 2.48
C LYS A 27 5.22 27.78 1.27
N VAL A 28 5.98 26.69 1.47
CA VAL A 28 6.60 25.92 0.38
C VAL A 28 5.52 25.36 -0.54
N LEU A 29 4.43 24.83 0.01
CA LEU A 29 3.32 24.31 -0.79
C LEU A 29 2.67 25.41 -1.62
N SER A 30 2.40 26.57 -1.02
CA SER A 30 1.82 27.72 -1.73
C SER A 30 2.72 28.25 -2.84
N GLU A 31 4.03 28.31 -2.62
CA GLU A 31 5.01 28.71 -3.64
C GLU A 31 5.11 27.64 -4.76
N ALA A 32 5.10 26.35 -4.40
CA ALA A 32 5.09 25.24 -5.36
C ALA A 32 3.85 25.28 -6.26
N GLU A 33 2.66 25.50 -5.71
CA GLU A 33 1.40 25.61 -6.46
C GLU A 33 1.43 26.75 -7.48
N LYS A 34 1.94 27.92 -7.09
CA LYS A 34 2.09 29.06 -8.02
C LYS A 34 3.11 28.75 -9.11
N MET A 35 4.23 28.13 -8.75
CA MET A 35 5.27 27.76 -9.70
C MET A 35 4.77 26.68 -10.68
N LYS A 36 3.92 25.75 -10.22
CA LYS A 36 3.26 24.75 -11.06
C LYS A 36 2.42 25.40 -12.16
N VAL A 37 1.58 26.36 -11.79
CA VAL A 37 0.75 27.11 -12.74
C VAL A 37 1.62 27.85 -13.76
N ALA A 38 2.72 28.47 -13.32
CA ALA A 38 3.68 29.13 -14.20
C ALA A 38 4.36 28.14 -15.16
N CYS A 39 4.79 26.98 -14.67
CA CYS A 39 5.38 25.95 -15.50
C CYS A 39 4.40 25.36 -16.50
N ASP A 40 3.14 25.11 -16.12
CA ASP A 40 2.09 24.62 -17.03
C ASP A 40 1.85 25.63 -18.17
N GLN A 41 1.80 26.93 -17.87
CA GLN A 41 1.68 27.97 -18.89
C GLN A 41 2.88 27.98 -19.86
N ILE A 42 4.10 27.87 -19.33
CA ILE A 42 5.31 27.81 -20.16
C ILE A 42 5.35 26.52 -20.98
N ARG A 43 4.89 25.40 -20.41
CA ARG A 43 4.86 24.10 -21.09
C ARG A 43 3.92 24.14 -22.30
N ASP A 44 2.81 24.86 -22.21
CA ASP A 44 1.88 25.07 -23.32
C ASP A 44 2.50 25.82 -24.52
N SER A 45 3.60 26.55 -24.30
CA SER A 45 4.37 27.23 -25.35
C SER A 45 5.54 26.41 -25.88
N TRP A 46 5.92 25.31 -25.22
CA TRP A 46 7.10 24.52 -25.55
C TRP A 46 6.81 23.56 -26.71
N SER A 47 7.83 23.29 -27.53
CA SER A 47 7.72 22.39 -28.70
C SER A 47 7.30 20.96 -28.36
N GLY A 48 7.45 20.53 -27.11
CA GLY A 48 7.17 19.16 -26.66
C GLY A 48 8.28 18.15 -26.98
N SER A 49 9.42 18.57 -27.54
CA SER A 49 10.51 17.70 -27.97
C SER A 49 11.76 17.87 -27.11
N CYS A 50 12.43 16.77 -26.77
CA CYS A 50 13.70 16.79 -26.03
C CYS A 50 14.94 16.71 -26.93
N PHE A 51 14.80 16.82 -28.25
CA PHE A 51 15.92 16.69 -29.19
C PHE A 51 16.54 18.05 -29.54
N GLY A 52 17.84 18.19 -29.31
CA GLY A 52 18.63 19.34 -29.75
C GLY A 52 18.00 20.69 -29.43
N TYR A 53 18.03 21.58 -30.41
CA TYR A 53 17.45 22.92 -30.34
C TYR A 53 15.92 22.91 -30.08
N LEU A 54 15.20 21.84 -30.45
CA LEU A 54 13.77 21.70 -30.20
C LEU A 54 13.46 21.72 -28.70
N ALA A 55 14.36 21.19 -27.87
CA ALA A 55 14.23 21.23 -26.40
C ALA A 55 14.21 22.64 -25.82
N LYS A 56 14.65 23.62 -26.59
CA LYS A 56 14.72 25.03 -26.21
C LYS A 56 13.65 25.87 -26.89
N LEU A 57 12.87 25.30 -27.79
CA LEU A 57 11.99 26.05 -28.67
C LEU A 57 10.66 26.35 -27.96
N HIS A 58 10.33 27.64 -27.85
CA HIS A 58 9.08 28.13 -27.30
C HIS A 58 8.40 29.11 -28.26
N TYR A 59 7.07 29.12 -28.23
CA TYR A 59 6.26 30.02 -29.04
C TYR A 59 6.11 31.40 -28.40
N GLY A 60 6.42 32.45 -29.16
CA GLY A 60 6.25 33.85 -28.75
C GLY A 60 6.96 34.17 -27.44
N ASP A 61 6.30 34.93 -26.57
CA ASP A 61 6.74 35.21 -25.20
C ASP A 61 6.12 34.21 -24.21
N PHE A 62 6.32 32.91 -24.50
CA PHE A 62 5.75 31.78 -23.76
C PHE A 62 4.23 31.71 -23.84
N GLU A 63 3.69 31.92 -25.04
CA GLU A 63 2.26 31.86 -25.33
C GLU A 63 1.92 30.49 -25.91
N LYS A 64 0.69 30.02 -25.70
CA LYS A 64 0.21 28.83 -26.38
C LYS A 64 0.08 29.12 -27.90
N PRO A 65 0.67 28.30 -28.77
CA PRO A 65 0.53 28.50 -30.21
C PRO A 65 -0.93 28.31 -30.64
N PRO A 66 -1.43 29.11 -31.60
CA PRO A 66 -2.69 28.81 -32.27
C PRO A 66 -2.56 27.50 -33.06
N TYR A 67 -3.70 26.88 -33.38
CA TYR A 67 -3.73 25.53 -33.96
C TYR A 67 -2.96 25.41 -35.29
N ASP A 68 -2.97 26.46 -36.10
CA ASP A 68 -2.29 26.55 -37.39
C ASP A 68 -0.78 26.83 -37.28
N GLU A 69 -0.28 27.21 -36.10
CA GLU A 69 1.15 27.41 -35.82
C GLU A 69 1.71 26.40 -34.81
N ALA A 70 0.95 25.34 -34.48
CA ALA A 70 1.37 24.30 -33.55
C ALA A 70 2.65 23.60 -34.05
N PHE A 71 3.58 23.32 -33.13
CA PHE A 71 4.82 22.66 -33.48
C PHE A 71 4.62 21.17 -33.74
N SER A 72 5.20 20.66 -34.82
CA SER A 72 5.22 19.23 -35.11
C SER A 72 6.55 18.61 -34.68
N VAL A 73 6.54 17.87 -33.57
CA VAL A 73 7.72 17.13 -33.08
C VAL A 73 8.25 16.15 -34.13
N GLU A 74 7.37 15.49 -34.89
CA GLU A 74 7.80 14.53 -35.92
C GLU A 74 8.59 15.21 -37.05
N TRP A 75 8.16 16.40 -37.47
CA TRP A 75 8.74 17.08 -38.63
C TRP A 75 9.86 18.08 -38.26
N GLY A 76 9.90 18.53 -37.00
CA GLY A 76 10.90 19.48 -36.52
C GLY A 76 10.94 20.75 -37.38
N GLY A 77 12.15 21.16 -37.77
CA GLY A 77 12.39 22.31 -38.64
C GLY A 77 12.35 22.03 -40.14
N ILE A 78 12.12 20.78 -40.59
CA ILE A 78 12.26 20.38 -42.01
C ILE A 78 11.37 21.19 -42.95
N ASN A 79 10.13 21.45 -42.54
CA ASN A 79 9.16 22.21 -43.33
C ASN A 79 9.16 23.71 -42.99
N GLY A 80 10.13 24.16 -42.19
CA GLY A 80 10.09 25.45 -41.52
C GLY A 80 8.97 25.52 -40.46
N PHE A 81 9.04 26.54 -39.64
CA PHE A 81 8.00 26.90 -38.68
C PHE A 81 7.92 28.43 -38.57
N SER A 82 6.83 28.93 -37.97
CA SER A 82 6.61 30.36 -37.76
C SER A 82 7.81 31.04 -37.07
N GLN A 83 8.17 32.26 -37.49
CA GLN A 83 9.25 33.04 -36.86
C GLN A 83 8.99 33.37 -35.38
N ARG A 84 7.77 33.11 -34.89
CA ARG A 84 7.41 33.24 -33.47
C ARG A 84 7.99 32.13 -32.61
N TRP A 85 8.34 30.98 -33.17
CA TRP A 85 9.07 29.94 -32.44
C TRP A 85 10.54 30.36 -32.28
N GLN A 86 10.96 30.52 -31.04
CA GLN A 86 12.29 31.03 -30.70
C GLN A 86 12.95 30.12 -29.67
N GLU A 87 14.26 29.93 -29.81
CA GLU A 87 15.03 29.27 -28.76
C GLU A 87 15.07 30.16 -27.51
N ARG A 88 14.81 29.54 -26.36
CA ARG A 88 14.88 30.15 -25.03
C ARG A 88 15.97 29.48 -24.23
N THR A 89 16.78 30.29 -23.57
CA THR A 89 17.77 29.80 -22.63
C THR A 89 17.10 29.34 -21.33
N PRO A 90 17.77 28.50 -20.53
CA PRO A 90 17.27 28.16 -19.19
C PRO A 90 17.01 29.39 -18.31
N ASP A 91 17.82 30.44 -18.46
CA ASP A 91 17.64 31.69 -17.71
C ASP A 91 16.40 32.47 -18.17
N ASP A 92 16.05 32.45 -19.46
CA ASP A 92 14.80 33.06 -19.96
C ASP A 92 13.57 32.37 -19.34
N VAL A 93 13.56 31.04 -19.34
CA VAL A 93 12.49 30.23 -18.75
C VAL A 93 12.37 30.52 -17.25
N LYS A 94 13.49 30.55 -16.55
CA LYS A 94 13.55 30.86 -15.11
C LYS A 94 13.04 32.26 -14.78
N GLN A 95 13.44 33.26 -15.56
CA GLN A 95 12.98 34.64 -15.40
C GLN A 95 11.48 34.73 -15.64
N LYS A 96 10.96 34.04 -16.67
CA LYS A 96 9.54 33.98 -16.95
C LYS A 96 8.76 33.33 -15.81
N ILE A 97 9.24 32.21 -15.26
CA ILE A 97 8.64 31.57 -14.08
C ILE A 97 8.58 32.56 -12.92
N ALA A 98 9.69 33.24 -12.63
CA ALA A 98 9.73 34.22 -11.53
C ALA A 98 8.73 35.36 -11.74
N GLN A 99 8.59 35.85 -12.97
CA GLN A 99 7.62 36.87 -13.34
C GLN A 99 6.16 36.38 -13.17
N LEU A 100 5.86 35.17 -13.63
CA LEU A 100 4.50 34.59 -13.58
C LEU A 100 4.07 34.25 -12.15
N VAL A 101 4.98 33.74 -11.32
CA VAL A 101 4.72 33.52 -9.89
C VAL A 101 4.49 34.86 -9.17
N GLY A 102 5.24 35.89 -9.57
CA GLY A 102 5.11 37.25 -9.07
C GLY A 102 5.67 37.49 -7.67
N GLY A 103 5.53 38.72 -7.19
CA GLY A 103 6.12 39.17 -5.92
C GLY A 103 7.65 39.17 -5.93
N ASN A 104 8.26 38.96 -4.76
CA ASN A 104 9.72 38.83 -4.62
C ASN A 104 10.19 37.37 -4.78
N PHE A 105 9.47 36.55 -5.54
CA PHE A 105 9.79 35.14 -5.73
C PHE A 105 11.13 34.98 -6.44
N ASN A 106 11.92 33.99 -6.01
CA ASN A 106 13.22 33.71 -6.59
C ASN A 106 13.43 32.20 -6.62
N VAL A 107 13.52 31.65 -7.84
CA VAL A 107 13.64 30.22 -8.09
C VAL A 107 14.85 29.61 -7.36
N ASN A 108 16.01 30.28 -7.36
CA ASN A 108 17.20 29.76 -6.65
C ASN A 108 17.00 29.72 -5.14
N LYS A 109 16.30 30.71 -4.56
CA LYS A 109 16.00 30.71 -3.12
C LYS A 109 15.00 29.61 -2.79
N PHE A 110 14.02 29.37 -3.66
CA PHE A 110 13.03 28.31 -3.50
C PHE A 110 13.71 26.92 -3.52
N GLU A 111 14.53 26.63 -4.54
CA GLU A 111 15.30 25.37 -4.62
C GLU A 111 16.17 25.14 -3.38
N LYS A 112 16.95 26.14 -2.96
CA LYS A 112 17.78 26.04 -1.75
C LYS A 112 16.96 25.82 -0.48
N SER A 113 15.78 26.43 -0.40
CA SER A 113 14.88 26.24 0.74
C SER A 113 14.31 24.82 0.75
N ASN A 114 13.95 24.28 -0.41
CA ASN A 114 13.48 22.90 -0.55
C ASN A 114 14.56 21.88 -0.19
N GLU A 115 15.79 22.08 -0.66
CA GLU A 115 16.93 21.21 -0.31
C GLU A 115 17.20 21.21 1.19
N LYS A 116 17.24 22.40 1.80
CA LYS A 116 17.41 22.54 3.25
C LYS A 116 16.28 21.86 4.02
N LEU A 117 15.03 22.10 3.62
CA LEU A 117 13.85 21.51 4.27
C LEU A 117 13.86 19.98 4.15
N ALA A 118 14.23 19.44 2.99
CA ALA A 118 14.35 17.99 2.78
C ALA A 118 15.39 17.37 3.72
N SER A 119 16.56 17.99 3.84
CA SER A 119 17.61 17.53 4.77
C SER A 119 17.13 17.54 6.22
N GLU A 120 16.47 18.63 6.65
CA GLU A 120 15.96 18.74 8.02
C GLU A 120 14.84 17.71 8.32
N ILE A 121 14.00 17.38 7.33
CA ILE A 121 13.00 16.31 7.44
C ILE A 121 13.66 14.94 7.51
N GLU A 122 14.69 14.68 6.69
CA GLU A 122 15.41 13.41 6.70
C GLU A 122 16.13 13.17 8.05
N ASP A 123 16.75 14.20 8.61
CA ASP A 123 17.34 14.17 9.96
C ASP A 123 16.27 13.88 11.01
N PHE A 124 15.11 14.54 10.91
CA PHE A 124 13.98 14.31 11.81
C PHE A 124 13.43 12.87 11.71
N GLN A 125 13.24 12.37 10.49
CA GLN A 125 12.79 10.99 10.24
C GLN A 125 13.77 9.97 10.83
N THR A 126 15.06 10.20 10.68
CA THR A 126 16.12 9.36 11.24
C THR A 126 16.06 9.35 12.77
N GLN A 127 15.92 10.51 13.41
CA GLN A 127 15.81 10.62 14.86
C GLN A 127 14.59 9.86 15.40
N ILE A 128 13.43 10.06 14.79
CA ILE A 128 12.19 9.34 15.16
C ILE A 128 12.34 7.83 14.92
N GLY A 129 12.90 7.43 13.78
CA GLY A 129 13.14 6.03 13.43
C GLY A 129 14.01 5.31 14.47
N LEU A 130 15.11 5.93 14.91
CA LEU A 130 15.98 5.36 15.95
C LEU A 130 15.25 5.16 17.28
N LEU A 131 14.46 6.15 17.71
CA LEU A 131 13.66 6.04 18.94
C LEU A 131 12.62 4.93 18.83
N ILE A 132 11.93 4.83 17.69
CA ILE A 132 10.93 3.81 17.43
C ILE A 132 11.54 2.40 17.43
N THR A 133 12.67 2.19 16.75
CA THR A 133 13.39 0.89 16.74
C THR A 133 13.83 0.48 18.14
N SER A 134 14.19 1.44 19.00
CA SER A 134 14.60 1.15 20.38
C SER A 134 13.48 0.59 21.27
N ILE A 135 12.21 0.83 20.94
CA ILE A 135 11.05 0.39 21.72
C ILE A 135 10.26 -0.76 21.10
N ALA A 136 10.33 -0.92 19.78
CA ALA A 136 9.64 -1.95 19.02
C ALA A 136 10.26 -3.34 19.10
N GLY A 137 11.58 -3.45 19.35
CA GLY A 137 12.29 -4.72 19.22
C GLY A 137 12.40 -5.18 17.74
N LYS A 138 12.94 -6.39 17.50
CA LYS A 138 13.12 -6.94 16.14
C LYS A 138 11.83 -7.46 15.49
N ASP A 139 10.72 -7.48 16.22
CA ASP A 139 9.46 -7.99 15.70
C ASP A 139 8.78 -6.92 14.85
N ASN A 140 8.70 -7.20 13.54
CA ASN A 140 8.04 -6.39 12.51
C ASN A 140 6.52 -6.33 12.73
N THR A 141 6.10 -5.65 13.79
CA THR A 141 4.69 -5.33 14.01
C THR A 141 4.24 -4.30 12.96
N HIS A 142 3.02 -4.51 12.48
CA HIS A 142 2.37 -3.84 11.35
C HIS A 142 2.46 -2.28 11.28
N PRO A 143 2.67 -1.50 12.37
CA PRO A 143 2.83 -0.05 12.28
C PRO A 143 4.24 0.45 11.85
N LEU A 144 5.30 -0.31 12.13
CA LEU A 144 6.69 0.08 11.85
C LEU A 144 6.98 0.12 10.35
N ALA A 145 6.48 -0.89 9.64
CA ALA A 145 6.60 -1.01 8.20
C ALA A 145 5.99 0.18 7.44
N ASN A 146 5.06 0.93 8.05
CA ASN A 146 4.47 2.12 7.44
C ASN A 146 5.34 3.37 7.63
N ILE A 147 6.20 3.41 8.64
CA ILE A 147 7.11 4.54 8.91
C ILE A 147 8.35 4.40 8.03
N GLU A 148 8.94 3.21 7.95
CA GLU A 148 10.15 2.95 7.17
C GLU A 148 9.97 3.12 5.66
N LYS A 149 8.73 2.98 5.15
CA LYS A 149 8.42 3.12 3.73
C LYS A 149 8.23 4.57 3.27
N VAL A 150 8.20 5.54 4.18
CA VAL A 150 8.00 6.95 3.80
C VAL A 150 9.34 7.56 3.44
N GLU A 151 9.62 7.60 2.14
CA GLU A 151 10.79 8.35 1.64
C GLU A 151 10.68 9.84 2.00
N PRO A 152 11.77 10.53 2.38
CA PRO A 152 11.74 11.95 2.74
C PRO A 152 11.31 12.85 1.58
N ARG A 153 11.68 12.47 0.36
CA ARG A 153 11.33 13.16 -0.87
C ARG A 153 11.46 12.24 -2.08
N LYS A 154 10.76 12.59 -3.16
CA LYS A 154 10.98 11.95 -4.46
C LYS A 154 12.15 12.62 -5.18
N LYS A 155 13.02 11.81 -5.77
CA LYS A 155 14.22 12.32 -6.45
C LYS A 155 13.87 13.01 -7.76
N LEU A 156 14.31 14.26 -7.92
CA LEU A 156 14.17 15.08 -9.13
C LEU A 156 14.55 14.34 -10.43
N LYS A 157 15.66 13.58 -10.40
CA LYS A 157 16.12 12.78 -11.56
C LYS A 157 15.09 11.75 -12.03
N SER A 158 14.30 11.18 -11.13
CA SER A 158 13.29 10.17 -11.50
C SER A 158 12.14 10.78 -12.30
N TYR A 159 11.73 12.00 -11.94
CA TYR A 159 10.69 12.72 -12.66
C TYR A 159 11.18 13.14 -14.05
N ILE A 160 12.40 13.68 -14.13
CA ILE A 160 12.98 14.05 -15.42
C ILE A 160 13.12 12.82 -16.31
N ALA A 161 13.64 11.71 -15.78
CA ALA A 161 13.78 10.47 -16.56
C ALA A 161 12.45 9.94 -17.12
N SER A 162 11.33 10.06 -16.39
CA SER A 162 10.02 9.64 -16.90
C SER A 162 9.50 10.52 -18.04
N TYR A 163 9.81 11.82 -18.02
CA TYR A 163 9.47 12.74 -19.12
C TYR A 163 10.38 12.59 -20.33
N MET A 164 11.65 12.27 -20.12
CA MET A 164 12.66 12.11 -21.17
C MET A 164 12.58 10.75 -21.88
N SER A 165 11.42 10.07 -21.83
CA SER A 165 11.28 8.72 -22.39
C SER A 165 11.55 8.70 -23.91
N ARG A 166 12.27 7.67 -24.37
CA ARG A 166 12.81 7.55 -25.74
C ARG A 166 11.76 7.26 -26.82
N SER A 167 10.46 7.31 -26.49
CA SER A 167 9.39 7.07 -27.46
C SER A 167 9.12 8.26 -28.37
N MET A 168 9.72 9.43 -28.10
CA MET A 168 9.66 10.56 -29.01
C MET A 168 10.55 10.30 -30.23
N MET A 169 10.00 10.51 -31.42
CA MET A 169 10.71 10.38 -32.69
C MET A 169 10.59 11.70 -33.46
N THR A 170 11.72 12.19 -33.98
CA THR A 170 11.76 13.32 -34.90
C THR A 170 12.53 12.93 -36.15
N ARG A 171 12.08 13.42 -37.30
CA ARG A 171 12.75 13.26 -38.60
C ARG A 171 13.84 14.32 -38.82
N ASP A 172 13.84 15.37 -38.00
CA ASP A 172 14.82 16.45 -38.04
C ASP A 172 16.20 15.91 -37.65
N SER A 173 17.02 15.62 -38.66
CA SER A 173 18.35 15.05 -38.48
C SER A 173 19.30 15.99 -37.75
N GLU A 174 19.09 17.31 -37.83
CA GLU A 174 19.89 18.28 -37.10
C GLU A 174 19.57 18.22 -35.60
N ALA A 175 18.29 18.19 -35.23
CA ALA A 175 17.88 18.02 -33.84
C ALA A 175 18.37 16.68 -33.25
N VAL A 176 18.30 15.60 -34.03
CA VAL A 176 18.82 14.28 -33.63
C VAL A 176 20.34 14.30 -33.44
N ALA A 177 21.08 14.94 -34.35
CA ALA A 177 22.54 15.03 -34.27
C ALA A 177 23.02 15.78 -33.03
N GLN A 178 22.24 16.76 -32.54
CA GLN A 178 22.50 17.48 -31.29
C GLN A 178 22.18 16.65 -30.03
N GLY A 179 21.52 15.50 -30.19
CA GLY A 179 21.22 14.57 -29.11
C GLY A 179 20.05 15.00 -28.22
N ILE A 180 19.91 14.32 -27.09
CA ILE A 180 18.82 14.57 -26.13
C ILE A 180 19.28 15.65 -25.14
N ILE A 181 18.51 16.73 -25.04
CA ILE A 181 18.72 17.85 -24.14
C ILE A 181 17.54 17.94 -23.17
N GLN A 182 17.83 18.11 -21.88
CA GLN A 182 16.80 18.32 -20.86
C GLN A 182 16.16 19.71 -21.03
N PRO A 183 14.86 19.81 -21.30
CA PRO A 183 14.17 21.09 -21.41
C PRO A 183 14.11 21.79 -20.05
N ALA A 184 14.30 23.12 -20.03
CA ALA A 184 14.33 23.88 -18.78
C ALA A 184 12.98 23.87 -18.04
N VAL A 185 11.85 23.90 -18.77
CA VAL A 185 10.51 23.83 -18.15
C VAL A 185 10.29 22.50 -17.41
N ILE A 186 10.78 21.39 -17.97
CA ILE A 186 10.69 20.05 -17.34
C ILE A 186 11.54 19.96 -16.08
N TYR A 187 12.69 20.64 -16.05
CA TYR A 187 13.50 20.75 -14.83
C TYR A 187 12.72 21.46 -13.72
N TYR A 188 12.13 22.61 -14.01
CA TYR A 188 11.37 23.39 -13.03
C TYR A 188 10.08 22.70 -12.59
N ASP A 189 9.43 21.95 -13.47
CA ASP A 189 8.35 21.02 -13.08
C ASP A 189 8.83 19.97 -12.07
N ALA A 190 10.03 19.43 -12.27
CA ALA A 190 10.60 18.46 -11.35
C ALA A 190 10.93 19.08 -9.98
N VAL A 191 11.35 20.35 -9.94
CA VAL A 191 11.54 21.12 -8.70
C VAL A 191 10.22 21.28 -7.95
N VAL A 192 9.14 21.62 -8.64
CA VAL A 192 7.78 21.70 -8.06
C VAL A 192 7.36 20.35 -7.50
N TYR A 193 7.52 19.29 -8.28
CA TYR A 193 7.18 17.92 -7.88
C TYR A 193 7.95 17.46 -6.64
N GLU A 194 9.24 17.80 -6.55
CA GLU A 194 10.06 17.53 -5.38
C GLU A 194 9.53 18.28 -4.16
N ALA A 195 9.22 19.58 -4.28
CA ALA A 195 8.66 20.40 -3.21
C ALA A 195 7.33 19.84 -2.67
N GLU A 196 6.39 19.52 -3.57
CA GLU A 196 5.11 18.88 -3.21
C GLU A 196 5.35 17.53 -2.49
N SER A 197 6.34 16.76 -2.94
CA SER A 197 6.67 15.46 -2.34
C SER A 197 7.26 15.60 -0.93
N ILE A 198 8.12 16.61 -0.69
CA ILE A 198 8.71 16.88 0.62
C ILE A 198 7.58 17.15 1.63
N VAL A 199 6.66 18.07 1.29
CA VAL A 199 5.54 18.43 2.17
C VAL A 199 4.62 17.23 2.40
N GLY A 200 4.20 16.56 1.31
CA GLY A 200 3.29 15.43 1.40
C GLY A 200 3.87 14.23 2.16
N ASN A 201 5.16 13.95 2.00
CA ASN A 201 5.83 12.85 2.70
C ASN A 201 6.08 13.19 4.17
N ALA A 202 6.43 14.43 4.51
CA ALA A 202 6.52 14.87 5.91
C ALA A 202 5.18 14.67 6.64
N GLN A 203 4.07 15.10 6.04
CA GLN A 203 2.74 14.92 6.63
C GLN A 203 2.35 13.44 6.80
N LYS A 204 2.64 12.60 5.80
CA LYS A 204 2.43 11.14 5.87
C LYS A 204 3.26 10.53 6.99
N PHE A 205 4.52 10.92 7.11
CA PHE A 205 5.42 10.46 8.17
C PHE A 205 4.90 10.85 9.55
N LEU A 206 4.53 12.12 9.77
CA LEU A 206 3.94 12.59 11.02
C LEU A 206 2.68 11.81 11.40
N LYS A 207 1.80 11.55 10.44
CA LYS A 207 0.60 10.74 10.66
C LYS A 207 0.95 9.30 11.06
N ALA A 208 1.93 8.70 10.41
CA ALA A 208 2.39 7.35 10.71
C ALA A 208 3.05 7.28 12.11
N ALA A 209 3.88 8.26 12.47
CA ALA A 209 4.51 8.37 13.78
C ALA A 209 3.47 8.57 14.91
N LYS A 210 2.49 9.46 14.72
CA LYS A 210 1.37 9.65 15.67
C LYS A 210 0.55 8.37 15.84
N HIS A 211 0.30 7.66 14.74
CA HIS A 211 -0.41 6.38 14.79
C HIS A 211 0.39 5.30 15.52
N PHE A 212 1.71 5.26 15.33
CA PHE A 212 2.61 4.37 16.06
C PHE A 212 2.58 4.65 17.57
N ILE A 213 2.68 5.92 17.98
CA ILE A 213 2.58 6.30 19.40
C ILE A 213 1.26 5.82 19.98
N LYS A 214 0.14 6.15 19.35
CA LYS A 214 -1.19 5.73 19.81
C LYS A 214 -1.31 4.21 19.91
N TRP A 215 -0.82 3.49 18.90
CA TRP A 215 -0.79 2.03 18.93
C TRP A 215 0.02 1.52 20.11
N TYR A 216 1.22 2.09 20.35
CA TYR A 216 2.11 1.69 21.44
C TYR A 216 1.52 1.99 22.82
N GLU A 217 0.89 3.14 23.00
CA GLU A 217 0.20 3.50 24.24
C GLU A 217 -0.94 2.54 24.55
N LEU A 218 -1.71 2.13 23.53
CA LEU A 218 -2.77 1.12 23.69
C LEU A 218 -2.21 -0.25 24.11
N GLN A 219 -0.98 -0.59 23.71
CA GLN A 219 -0.28 -1.78 24.21
C GLN A 219 0.23 -1.61 25.66
N GLY A 220 0.41 -0.37 26.14
CA GLY A 220 1.01 -0.04 27.45
C GLY A 220 0.03 0.40 28.54
N THR A 221 -1.21 0.75 28.20
CA THR A 221 -2.30 0.88 29.18
C THR A 221 -2.59 -0.48 29.80
N PRO A 222 -2.61 -0.63 31.14
CA PRO A 222 -3.32 -1.76 31.74
C PRO A 222 -4.76 -1.59 31.29
N VAL A 223 -5.17 -2.45 30.37
CA VAL A 223 -6.54 -2.54 29.93
C VAL A 223 -7.37 -2.72 31.20
N SER A 224 -8.23 -1.77 31.51
CA SER A 224 -9.38 -2.05 32.37
C SER A 224 -10.24 -3.04 31.59
N ASP A 225 -9.90 -4.33 31.66
CA ASP A 225 -10.64 -5.54 31.25
C ASP A 225 -11.61 -5.49 30.04
N SER A 226 -11.47 -4.57 29.08
CA SER A 226 -12.49 -4.41 28.04
C SER A 226 -12.00 -4.48 26.59
N VAL A 227 -10.69 -4.53 26.33
CA VAL A 227 -10.17 -4.89 24.99
C VAL A 227 -8.89 -5.72 25.08
N ASN A 228 -8.81 -6.61 26.07
CA ASN A 228 -8.47 -7.97 25.74
C ASN A 228 -9.85 -8.60 25.61
N ARG A 229 -10.44 -8.61 24.41
CA ARG A 229 -11.27 -9.77 24.15
C ARG A 229 -10.19 -10.83 23.93
N PRO A 230 -9.91 -11.74 24.88
CA PRO A 230 -9.46 -13.03 24.40
C PRO A 230 -10.46 -13.34 23.28
N ILE A 231 -10.00 -13.70 22.08
CA ILE A 231 -10.82 -14.68 21.36
C ILE A 231 -10.99 -15.74 22.44
N LEU A 232 -12.20 -15.80 22.98
CA LEU A 232 -12.55 -16.79 23.98
C LEU A 232 -12.13 -18.07 23.28
N THR A 233 -10.96 -18.62 23.65
CA THR A 233 -10.64 -20.04 23.47
C THR A 233 -11.51 -20.84 24.43
N ASP A 234 -12.76 -20.38 24.58
CA ASP A 234 -13.82 -21.05 25.23
C ASP A 234 -14.23 -22.13 24.26
N LEU A 235 -13.57 -23.27 24.43
CA LEU A 235 -13.88 -24.47 23.70
C LEU A 235 -15.36 -24.85 23.87
N SER A 236 -16.05 -24.36 24.91
CA SER A 236 -17.48 -24.61 25.10
C SER A 236 -18.38 -23.95 24.04
N LEU A 237 -17.87 -22.95 23.31
CA LEU A 237 -18.55 -22.34 22.16
C LEU A 237 -18.42 -23.18 20.88
N LEU A 238 -17.53 -24.17 20.87
CA LEU A 238 -17.41 -25.08 19.74
C LEU A 238 -18.52 -26.13 19.77
N HIS A 239 -18.76 -26.75 18.61
CA HIS A 239 -19.67 -27.87 18.47
C HIS A 239 -19.41 -28.93 19.55
N GLN A 240 -20.46 -29.45 20.17
CA GLN A 240 -20.38 -30.33 21.35
C GLN A 240 -19.43 -31.53 21.16
N ASP A 241 -19.43 -32.12 19.96
CA ASP A 241 -18.51 -33.22 19.62
C ASP A 241 -17.03 -32.80 19.54
N ILE A 242 -16.73 -31.56 19.13
CA ILE A 242 -15.36 -31.02 19.16
C ILE A 242 -14.95 -30.74 20.59
N PHE A 243 -15.81 -30.05 21.34
CA PHE A 243 -15.56 -29.74 22.75
C PHE A 243 -15.25 -31.02 23.54
N SER A 244 -16.17 -31.98 23.54
CA SER A 244 -16.04 -33.22 24.32
C SER A 244 -14.83 -34.07 23.95
N LYS A 245 -14.40 -34.07 22.68
CA LYS A 245 -13.29 -34.92 22.20
C LYS A 245 -11.93 -34.22 22.20
N CYS A 246 -11.88 -32.90 22.12
CA CYS A 246 -10.63 -32.14 21.97
C CYS A 246 -10.27 -31.31 23.20
N GLN A 247 -11.20 -31.04 24.13
CA GLN A 247 -10.95 -30.15 25.27
C GLN A 247 -9.72 -30.55 26.08
N ARG A 248 -9.66 -31.82 26.50
CA ARG A 248 -8.56 -32.32 27.33
C ARG A 248 -7.19 -32.18 26.65
N LEU A 249 -7.10 -32.50 25.35
CA LEU A 249 -5.87 -32.40 24.57
C LEU A 249 -5.44 -30.95 24.38
N PHE A 250 -6.40 -30.05 24.17
CA PHE A 250 -6.13 -28.64 24.02
C PHE A 250 -5.66 -28.02 25.34
N GLU A 251 -6.31 -28.35 26.46
CA GLU A 251 -5.94 -27.84 27.79
C GLU A 251 -4.60 -28.41 28.29
N SER A 252 -4.19 -29.60 27.86
CA SER A 252 -2.88 -30.18 28.16
C SER A 252 -1.74 -29.64 27.28
N GLY A 253 -2.04 -28.77 26.30
CA GLY A 253 -1.04 -28.23 25.36
C GLY A 253 -0.70 -29.17 24.20
N GLU A 254 -1.42 -30.27 24.04
CA GLU A 254 -1.27 -31.25 22.95
C GLU A 254 -2.04 -30.78 21.70
N TYR A 255 -1.72 -29.57 21.23
CA TYR A 255 -2.50 -28.86 20.21
C TYR A 255 -2.56 -29.59 18.86
N ALA A 256 -1.43 -30.13 18.39
CA ALA A 256 -1.38 -30.91 17.15
C ALA A 256 -2.34 -32.11 17.19
N GLU A 257 -2.36 -32.83 18.32
CA GLU A 257 -3.25 -33.96 18.54
C GLU A 257 -4.72 -33.52 18.65
N ALA A 258 -5.00 -32.42 19.35
CA ALA A 258 -6.34 -31.84 19.45
C ALA A 258 -6.90 -31.51 18.06
N VAL A 259 -6.08 -30.93 17.19
CA VAL A 259 -6.45 -30.59 15.82
C VAL A 259 -6.66 -31.84 14.98
N GLU A 260 -5.74 -32.81 15.01
CA GLU A 260 -5.90 -34.06 14.27
C GLU A 260 -7.17 -34.81 14.70
N LYS A 261 -7.45 -34.81 16.01
CA LYS A 261 -8.68 -35.37 16.58
C LYS A 261 -9.90 -34.65 16.04
N SER A 262 -9.90 -33.31 15.98
CA SER A 262 -11.02 -32.52 15.46
C SER A 262 -11.37 -32.88 14.01
N PHE A 263 -10.37 -33.10 13.16
CA PHE A 263 -10.57 -33.52 11.77
C PHE A 263 -11.16 -34.93 11.67
N LYS A 264 -10.73 -35.85 12.54
CA LYS A 264 -11.32 -37.20 12.62
C LYS A 264 -12.81 -37.14 12.97
N VAL A 265 -13.22 -36.23 13.86
CA VAL A 265 -14.65 -36.06 14.21
C VAL A 265 -15.50 -35.70 12.99
N VAL A 266 -15.02 -34.79 12.14
CA VAL A 266 -15.73 -34.40 10.91
C VAL A 266 -15.85 -35.58 9.95
N ARG A 267 -14.78 -36.38 9.79
CA ARG A 267 -14.80 -37.60 8.96
C ARG A 267 -15.74 -38.67 9.50
N ASP A 268 -15.76 -38.88 10.81
CA ASP A 268 -16.69 -39.81 11.46
C ASP A 268 -18.14 -39.37 11.20
N ARG A 269 -18.39 -38.06 11.23
CA ARG A 269 -19.72 -37.51 10.89
C ARG A 269 -20.08 -37.74 9.44
N LEU A 270 -19.20 -37.45 8.48
CA LEU A 270 -19.41 -37.76 7.06
C LEU A 270 -19.69 -39.25 6.85
N ARG A 271 -18.89 -40.13 7.49
CA ARG A 271 -19.06 -41.58 7.42
C ARG A 271 -20.42 -42.01 7.97
N SER A 272 -20.86 -41.42 9.07
CA SER A 272 -22.17 -41.73 9.66
C SER A 272 -23.35 -41.30 8.77
N LEU A 273 -23.18 -40.24 7.97
CA LEU A 273 -24.22 -39.70 7.09
C LEU A 273 -24.28 -40.44 5.75
N THR A 274 -23.12 -40.77 5.17
CA THR A 274 -23.04 -41.25 3.77
C THR A 274 -22.26 -42.53 3.56
N SER A 275 -21.71 -43.15 4.61
CA SER A 275 -20.70 -44.22 4.54
C SER A 275 -19.35 -43.81 3.90
N PHE A 276 -19.18 -42.53 3.53
CA PHE A 276 -17.94 -42.00 2.94
C PHE A 276 -17.25 -41.06 3.92
N GLU A 277 -15.92 -41.07 3.91
CA GLU A 277 -15.12 -40.29 4.86
C GLU A 277 -14.63 -38.96 4.30
N THR A 278 -14.58 -38.83 2.97
CA THR A 278 -14.06 -37.65 2.30
C THR A 278 -15.21 -36.77 1.81
N GLY A 279 -15.03 -35.45 1.88
CA GLY A 279 -16.03 -34.50 1.37
C GLY A 279 -16.33 -34.71 -0.12
N SER A 280 -15.31 -35.04 -0.92
CA SER A 280 -15.49 -35.30 -2.35
C SER A 280 -16.47 -36.46 -2.61
N GLU A 281 -16.32 -37.57 -1.89
CA GLU A 281 -17.18 -38.74 -2.08
C GLU A 281 -18.54 -38.60 -1.42
N ALA A 282 -18.61 -37.98 -0.24
CA ALA A 282 -19.87 -37.74 0.47
C ALA A 282 -20.84 -36.87 -0.36
N PHE A 283 -20.36 -35.76 -0.91
CA PHE A 283 -21.16 -34.87 -1.75
C PHE A 283 -21.33 -35.39 -3.19
N GLY A 284 -20.40 -36.20 -3.69
CA GLY A 284 -20.49 -36.81 -5.01
C GLY A 284 -21.34 -38.07 -5.02
N LYS A 285 -20.74 -39.19 -4.60
CA LYS A 285 -21.38 -40.52 -4.61
C LYS A 285 -22.47 -40.64 -3.53
N GLY A 286 -22.23 -40.05 -2.36
CA GLY A 286 -23.16 -40.07 -1.24
C GLY A 286 -24.36 -39.14 -1.41
N LYS A 287 -24.37 -38.29 -2.45
CA LYS A 287 -25.42 -37.29 -2.73
C LYS A 287 -25.79 -36.46 -1.50
N LEU A 288 -24.80 -36.15 -0.65
CA LEU A 288 -24.98 -35.33 0.53
C LEU A 288 -25.37 -33.91 0.13
N HIS A 289 -26.40 -33.40 0.77
CA HIS A 289 -26.93 -32.07 0.53
C HIS A 289 -27.19 -31.36 1.85
N ILE A 290 -26.86 -30.08 1.97
CA ILE A 290 -26.95 -29.30 3.20
C ILE A 290 -28.06 -28.27 3.07
N LYS A 291 -29.03 -28.32 3.99
CA LYS A 291 -30.09 -27.32 4.07
C LYS A 291 -29.60 -26.01 4.67
N GLY A 292 -30.23 -24.91 4.23
CA GLY A 292 -30.03 -23.59 4.84
C GLY A 292 -29.32 -22.57 3.94
N ALA A 293 -29.28 -22.80 2.63
CA ALA A 293 -28.95 -21.75 1.67
C ALA A 293 -29.92 -20.57 1.81
N ALA A 294 -29.41 -19.35 1.63
CA ALA A 294 -30.20 -18.12 1.83
C ALA A 294 -31.34 -17.96 0.80
N ALA A 295 -31.19 -18.56 -0.38
CA ALA A 295 -32.19 -18.59 -1.44
C ALA A 295 -31.95 -19.81 -2.35
N SER A 296 -32.99 -20.25 -3.08
CA SER A 296 -32.91 -21.44 -3.95
C SER A 296 -31.91 -21.29 -5.09
N ASN A 297 -31.69 -20.06 -5.59
CA ASN A 297 -30.75 -19.80 -6.69
C ASN A 297 -29.26 -19.86 -6.27
N VAL A 298 -28.97 -19.93 -4.97
CA VAL A 298 -27.60 -20.04 -4.43
C VAL A 298 -27.37 -21.36 -3.68
N ASP A 299 -28.32 -22.31 -3.79
CA ASP A 299 -28.27 -23.60 -3.11
C ASP A 299 -27.03 -24.43 -3.51
N ASP A 300 -26.74 -24.45 -4.81
CA ASP A 300 -25.58 -25.16 -5.36
C ASP A 300 -24.26 -24.53 -4.89
N ASP A 301 -24.16 -23.19 -4.88
CA ASP A 301 -22.97 -22.47 -4.42
C ASP A 301 -22.72 -22.74 -2.93
N PHE A 302 -23.78 -22.71 -2.12
CA PHE A 302 -23.69 -23.02 -0.69
C PHE A 302 -23.20 -24.45 -0.45
N ASN A 303 -23.76 -25.42 -1.16
CA ASN A 303 -23.39 -26.82 -1.04
C ASN A 303 -21.96 -27.10 -1.53
N ASN A 304 -21.55 -26.45 -2.63
CA ASN A 304 -20.17 -26.48 -3.08
C ASN A 304 -19.22 -25.89 -2.03
N GLY A 305 -19.62 -24.82 -1.35
CA GLY A 305 -18.88 -24.26 -0.22
C GLY A 305 -18.64 -25.27 0.90
N VAL A 306 -19.69 -25.98 1.35
CA VAL A 306 -19.56 -27.00 2.42
C VAL A 306 -18.72 -28.20 1.94
N LYS A 307 -18.87 -28.60 0.67
CA LYS A 307 -18.03 -29.63 0.04
C LYS A 307 -16.55 -29.23 0.07
N PHE A 308 -16.21 -28.01 -0.35
CA PHE A 308 -14.82 -27.55 -0.33
C PHE A 308 -14.27 -27.42 1.08
N LEU A 309 -15.07 -26.97 2.04
CA LEU A 309 -14.68 -26.92 3.46
C LEU A 309 -14.30 -28.31 3.98
N THR A 310 -15.14 -29.32 3.75
CA THR A 310 -14.88 -30.70 4.19
C THR A 310 -13.72 -31.34 3.44
N MET A 311 -13.49 -30.99 2.17
CA MET A 311 -12.29 -31.40 1.42
C MET A 311 -11.02 -30.74 1.96
N ALA A 312 -11.06 -29.45 2.33
CA ALA A 312 -9.91 -28.77 2.91
C ALA A 312 -9.48 -29.42 4.23
N ILE A 313 -10.45 -29.81 5.08
CA ILE A 313 -10.18 -30.56 6.31
C ILE A 313 -9.46 -31.88 6.03
N ASP A 314 -9.86 -32.61 4.98
CA ASP A 314 -9.18 -33.85 4.58
C ASP A 314 -7.74 -33.60 4.12
N MET A 315 -7.51 -32.53 3.34
CA MET A 315 -6.18 -32.15 2.88
C MET A 315 -5.26 -31.69 4.02
N PHE A 316 -5.75 -30.87 4.95
CA PHE A 316 -4.99 -30.46 6.15
C PHE A 316 -4.67 -31.64 7.06
N ARG A 317 -5.53 -32.64 7.12
CA ARG A 317 -5.22 -33.88 7.83
C ARG A 317 -4.12 -34.66 7.11
N ASN A 318 -4.20 -34.78 5.77
CA ASN A 318 -3.26 -35.58 4.99
C ASN A 318 -1.82 -35.07 5.14
N GLU A 319 -1.63 -33.74 5.10
CA GLU A 319 -0.33 -33.12 5.39
C GLU A 319 0.20 -33.56 6.76
N LYS A 320 -0.61 -33.43 7.82
CA LYS A 320 -0.26 -33.83 9.18
C LYS A 320 -0.01 -35.33 9.37
N SER A 321 -0.56 -36.18 8.51
CA SER A 321 -0.31 -37.63 8.55
C SER A 321 0.95 -38.07 7.80
N HIS A 322 1.55 -37.18 6.98
CA HIS A 322 2.67 -37.49 6.10
C HIS A 322 3.97 -36.77 6.45
N THR A 323 3.94 -35.77 7.35
CA THR A 323 5.14 -35.04 7.82
C THR A 323 5.26 -35.10 9.34
N SER A 324 6.40 -35.57 9.84
CA SER A 324 6.73 -35.58 11.28
C SER A 324 6.88 -34.19 11.89
N ASP A 325 7.04 -33.17 11.04
CA ASP A 325 7.42 -31.81 11.42
C ASP A 325 6.26 -30.80 11.33
N ALA A 326 5.01 -31.28 11.22
CA ALA A 326 3.81 -30.43 11.20
C ALA A 326 3.46 -29.93 12.61
N GLU A 327 4.36 -29.19 13.26
CA GLU A 327 4.17 -28.68 14.61
C GLU A 327 3.12 -27.56 14.62
N ILE A 328 2.02 -27.79 15.34
CA ILE A 328 1.10 -26.75 15.80
C ILE A 328 1.38 -26.58 17.28
N ASP A 329 2.16 -25.55 17.60
CA ASP A 329 2.57 -25.16 18.95
C ASP A 329 1.79 -23.92 19.45
N ASP A 330 1.23 -23.13 18.52
CA ASP A 330 0.41 -21.96 18.83
C ASP A 330 -1.06 -22.35 19.20
N PRO A 331 -1.52 -22.05 20.44
CA PRO A 331 -2.90 -22.30 20.86
C PRO A 331 -3.94 -21.57 20.01
N GLN A 332 -3.63 -20.38 19.50
CA GLN A 332 -4.59 -19.63 18.69
C GLN A 332 -4.84 -20.34 17.36
N LYS A 333 -3.76 -20.66 16.64
CA LYS A 333 -3.81 -21.44 15.40
C LYS A 333 -4.50 -22.79 15.59
N ALA A 334 -4.26 -23.46 16.72
CA ALA A 334 -4.97 -24.69 17.07
C ALA A 334 -6.48 -24.47 17.23
N TYR A 335 -6.89 -23.42 17.94
CA TYR A 335 -8.30 -23.08 18.14
C TYR A 335 -9.00 -22.74 16.82
N GLU A 336 -8.32 -22.07 15.89
CA GLU A 336 -8.85 -21.77 14.56
C GLU A 336 -9.12 -23.05 13.75
N TYR A 337 -8.25 -24.05 13.82
CA TYR A 337 -8.50 -25.37 13.22
C TYR A 337 -9.67 -26.11 13.88
N LEU A 338 -9.79 -26.04 15.21
CA LEU A 338 -10.93 -26.60 15.94
C LEU A 338 -12.24 -25.89 15.56
N SER A 339 -12.20 -24.58 15.35
CA SER A 339 -13.32 -23.76 14.89
C SER A 339 -13.74 -24.11 13.46
N LEU A 340 -12.78 -24.39 12.58
CA LEU A 340 -13.03 -24.89 11.23
C LEU A 340 -13.81 -26.21 11.26
N SER A 341 -13.37 -27.16 12.10
CA SER A 341 -14.05 -28.45 12.31
C SER A 341 -15.44 -28.26 12.94
N SER A 342 -15.57 -27.34 13.89
CA SER A 342 -16.85 -26.99 14.53
C SER A 342 -17.87 -26.46 13.53
N LEU A 343 -17.47 -25.53 12.66
CA LEU A 343 -18.32 -25.00 11.60
C LEU A 343 -18.75 -26.11 10.63
N ALA A 344 -17.82 -26.97 10.23
CA ALA A 344 -18.13 -28.10 9.36
C ALA A 344 -19.20 -29.02 9.98
N LEU A 345 -19.10 -29.34 11.28
CA LEU A 345 -20.11 -30.17 11.96
C LEU A 345 -21.47 -29.50 12.01
N HIS A 346 -21.56 -28.21 12.38
CA HIS A 346 -22.84 -27.49 12.39
C HIS A 346 -23.53 -27.46 11.02
N LEU A 347 -22.74 -27.38 9.94
CA LEU A 347 -23.27 -27.48 8.58
C LEU A 347 -23.77 -28.92 8.31
N LEU A 348 -23.00 -29.94 8.69
CA LEU A 348 -23.36 -31.35 8.53
C LEU A 348 -24.55 -31.80 9.40
N GLU A 349 -24.91 -31.08 10.46
CA GLU A 349 -26.15 -31.33 11.21
C GLU A 349 -27.40 -31.07 10.37
N ARG A 350 -27.30 -30.19 9.37
CA ARG A 350 -28.39 -29.85 8.44
C ARG A 350 -28.38 -30.68 7.17
N ALA A 351 -27.63 -31.78 7.17
CA ALA A 351 -27.48 -32.64 6.02
C ALA A 351 -28.73 -33.49 5.75
N GLU A 352 -29.02 -33.70 4.47
CA GLU A 352 -29.93 -34.71 3.96
C GLU A 352 -29.29 -35.45 2.79
N ILE A 353 -29.77 -36.66 2.53
CA ILE A 353 -29.39 -37.41 1.34
C ILE A 353 -30.43 -37.09 0.27
N LYS A 354 -30.02 -36.43 -0.82
CA LYS A 354 -30.90 -36.24 -1.99
C LYS A 354 -31.11 -37.61 -2.65
N GLY A 355 -32.16 -38.31 -2.19
CA GLY A 355 -32.67 -39.51 -2.85
C GLY A 355 -33.25 -39.15 -4.21
N ASN A 356 -33.17 -40.07 -5.17
CA ASN A 356 -34.04 -39.96 -6.35
C ASN A 356 -35.48 -39.94 -5.82
N GLN A 357 -36.21 -38.83 -5.99
CA GLN A 357 -37.66 -38.90 -5.97
C GLN A 357 -38.08 -39.90 -7.07
N PRO A 358 -39.06 -40.78 -6.82
CA PRO A 358 -39.57 -41.70 -7.83
C PRO A 358 -40.06 -40.98 -9.09
#